data_AF-A0A135UGH0-F1
#
_entry.id   AF-A0A135UGH0-F1
#
_cell.length_a   1.000
_cell.length_b   1.000
_cell.length_c   1.000
_cell.angle_alpha   90.00
_cell.angle_beta   90.00
_cell.angle_gamma   90.00
#
_symmetry.space_group_name_H-M   'P 1'
#
loop_
_entity.id
_entity.type
_entity.pdbx_description
1 polymer ?
#
loop_
_entity_poly.entity_id
_entity_poly.type
_entity_poly.pdbx_seq_one_letter_code
_entity_poly.pdbx_strand_id
1 'polypeptide(L)'
;MIAQSTWAANVVPPSPLNSLHRDTHCKEEGYFLMIEASRIDHAGHANDPAAHLFDTIHYNEVMGFVREWIDEHPDTLLMSAADHECGGLTLNGFNPLPLAKVNASTEYLMDIWDAYTGSDKKAFLVGEILPEYGLAHATDAEVNTLLAAGSLSSELGNLLASRAGVNWSTGGHTASDITLYGYGAGENGIAIKGDMAGNWDNTELPKYIEKVLGVDMGQVTALLRANGTEWVGKRDLSRRSDEHIHGHGHSL
;
A
#
# COMPACT_ATOMS: atom_id res chain seq x y z
N MET A 1 -0.60 28.16 1.19
CA MET A 1 -2.06 28.33 1.32
C MET A 1 -2.68 27.07 0.72
N ILE A 2 -2.80 26.02 1.54
CA ILE A 2 -3.43 24.76 1.12
C ILE A 2 -4.91 24.90 1.43
N ALA A 3 -5.70 25.11 0.40
CA ALA A 3 -7.14 25.16 0.49
C ALA A 3 -7.69 23.83 -0.04
N GLN A 4 -7.92 22.88 0.85
CA GLN A 4 -8.96 21.86 0.67
C GLN A 4 -9.69 21.71 2.01
N SER A 5 -10.52 22.69 2.30
CA SER A 5 -11.62 22.52 3.25
C SER A 5 -12.86 23.16 2.66
N THR A 6 -13.79 22.31 2.26
CA THR A 6 -15.24 22.54 2.23
C THR A 6 -15.90 21.23 1.83
N TRP A 7 -15.96 20.29 2.78
CA TRP A 7 -16.95 19.22 2.73
C TRP A 7 -18.32 19.85 3.02
N ALA A 8 -18.94 20.38 1.97
CA ALA A 8 -20.27 20.96 2.04
C ALA A 8 -21.33 19.89 1.67
N ALA A 9 -22.10 19.49 2.68
CA ALA A 9 -23.49 19.02 2.65
C ALA A 9 -23.92 17.92 1.64
N ASN A 10 -24.22 16.74 2.20
CA ASN A 10 -25.26 15.77 1.79
C ASN A 10 -25.10 14.98 0.47
N VAL A 11 -23.88 14.85 -0.06
CA VAL A 11 -23.59 13.78 -1.04
C VAL A 11 -22.34 13.06 -0.57
N VAL A 12 -22.51 11.88 0.04
CA VAL A 12 -21.38 10.96 0.22
C VAL A 12 -20.90 10.65 -1.20
N PRO A 13 -19.62 10.91 -1.55
CA PRO A 13 -19.13 10.63 -2.88
C PRO A 13 -19.38 9.15 -3.25
N PRO A 14 -19.63 8.83 -4.53
CA PRO A 14 -19.83 7.45 -4.94
C PRO A 14 -18.59 6.63 -4.59
N SER A 15 -18.73 5.72 -3.62
CA SER A 15 -17.72 4.73 -3.25
C SER A 15 -18.17 3.34 -3.71
N PRO A 16 -17.25 2.38 -3.87
CA PRO A 16 -17.60 0.98 -4.07
C PRO A 16 -18.54 0.45 -2.98
N LEU A 17 -18.32 0.85 -1.71
CA LEU A 17 -19.20 0.52 -0.58
C LEU A 17 -20.63 1.01 -0.80
N ASN A 18 -20.82 2.29 -1.14
CA ASN A 18 -22.14 2.85 -1.41
C ASN A 18 -22.83 2.17 -2.60
N SER A 19 -22.06 1.77 -3.60
CA SER A 19 -22.61 1.09 -4.79
C SER A 19 -23.05 -0.33 -4.48
N LEU A 20 -22.22 -1.10 -3.76
CA LEU A 20 -22.54 -2.45 -3.33
C LEU A 20 -23.73 -2.44 -2.36
N HIS A 21 -23.69 -1.58 -1.33
CA HIS A 21 -24.79 -1.44 -0.38
C HIS A 21 -26.11 -1.08 -1.07
N ARG A 22 -26.11 -0.09 -1.96
CA ARG A 22 -27.33 0.26 -2.73
C ARG A 22 -27.89 -0.94 -3.49
N ASP A 23 -27.03 -1.76 -4.08
CA ASP A 23 -27.44 -2.93 -4.85
C ASP A 23 -27.89 -4.12 -3.99
N THR A 24 -27.48 -4.21 -2.72
CA THR A 24 -27.71 -5.39 -1.85
C THR A 24 -28.54 -5.15 -0.59
N HIS A 25 -28.74 -3.91 -0.11
CA HIS A 25 -29.36 -3.63 1.20
C HIS A 25 -30.81 -4.12 1.40
N CYS A 26 -31.51 -4.47 0.32
CA CYS A 26 -32.85 -5.07 0.36
C CYS A 26 -32.87 -6.55 -0.05
N LYS A 27 -31.71 -7.21 -0.14
CA LYS A 27 -31.55 -8.61 -0.50
C LYS A 27 -31.08 -9.42 0.71
N GLU A 28 -31.21 -10.73 0.60
CA GLU A 28 -30.65 -11.65 1.61
C GLU A 28 -29.12 -11.73 1.47
N GLU A 29 -28.62 -11.72 0.24
CA GLU A 29 -27.19 -11.72 -0.05
C GLU A 29 -26.58 -10.31 0.01
N GLY A 30 -25.51 -10.19 0.79
CA GLY A 30 -24.67 -9.00 0.86
C GLY A 30 -23.58 -8.97 -0.22
N TYR A 31 -22.41 -8.45 0.16
CA TYR A 31 -21.25 -8.35 -0.72
C TYR A 31 -19.96 -8.73 0.02
N PHE A 32 -18.95 -9.08 -0.76
CA PHE A 32 -17.56 -9.16 -0.33
C PHE A 32 -16.76 -8.13 -1.13
N LEU A 33 -15.96 -7.32 -0.43
CA LEU A 33 -15.09 -6.32 -1.03
C LEU A 33 -13.68 -6.47 -0.48
N MET A 34 -12.71 -6.58 -1.38
CA MET A 34 -11.29 -6.50 -1.05
C MET A 34 -10.76 -5.13 -1.47
N ILE A 35 -10.07 -4.45 -0.58
CA ILE A 35 -9.40 -3.17 -0.82
C ILE A 35 -7.91 -3.39 -0.59
N GLU A 36 -7.08 -3.04 -1.56
CA GLU A 36 -5.64 -3.23 -1.52
C GLU A 36 -4.92 -1.87 -1.57
N ALA A 37 -3.94 -1.68 -0.69
CA ALA A 37 -3.00 -0.55 -0.72
C ALA A 37 -1.60 -1.04 -1.08
N SER A 38 -1.45 -1.57 -2.30
CA SER A 38 -0.26 -2.30 -2.75
C SER A 38 1.02 -1.45 -2.82
N ARG A 39 0.88 -0.13 -2.93
CA ARG A 39 2.03 0.76 -3.15
C ARG A 39 2.98 0.87 -1.95
N ILE A 40 2.52 0.51 -0.74
CA ILE A 40 3.36 0.41 0.46
C ILE A 40 4.50 -0.60 0.22
N ASP A 41 4.20 -1.76 -0.37
CA ASP A 41 5.19 -2.79 -0.69
C ASP A 41 6.22 -2.29 -1.71
N HIS A 42 5.76 -1.63 -2.78
CA HIS A 42 6.64 -1.08 -3.81
C HIS A 42 7.61 -0.04 -3.24
N ALA A 43 7.12 0.82 -2.35
CA ALA A 43 7.96 1.79 -1.66
C ALA A 43 8.96 1.12 -0.70
N GLY A 44 8.56 0.01 -0.06
CA GLY A 44 9.44 -0.84 0.74
C GLY A 44 10.55 -1.48 -0.08
N HIS A 45 10.24 -2.05 -1.24
CA HIS A 45 11.24 -2.58 -2.18
C HIS A 45 12.24 -1.49 -2.64
N ALA A 46 11.74 -0.29 -2.90
CA ALA A 46 12.55 0.85 -3.32
C ALA A 46 13.34 1.51 -2.19
N ASN A 47 13.07 1.15 -0.92
CA ASN A 47 13.57 1.85 0.27
C ASN A 47 13.31 3.36 0.24
N ASP A 48 12.14 3.76 -0.30
CA ASP A 48 11.71 5.15 -0.39
C ASP A 48 10.94 5.55 0.87
N PRO A 49 11.57 6.26 1.84
CA PRO A 49 10.93 6.57 3.11
C PRO A 49 9.74 7.52 2.98
N ALA A 50 9.72 8.36 1.95
CA ALA A 50 8.62 9.29 1.74
C ALA A 50 7.42 8.58 1.13
N ALA A 51 7.61 7.84 0.03
CA ALA A 51 6.54 7.09 -0.61
C ALA A 51 5.92 6.09 0.38
N HIS A 52 6.75 5.34 1.11
CA HIS A 52 6.25 4.37 2.09
C HIS A 52 5.42 5.04 3.19
N LEU A 53 5.85 6.19 3.71
CA LEU A 53 5.09 6.95 4.70
C LEU A 53 3.75 7.44 4.15
N PHE A 54 3.75 8.09 2.98
CA PHE A 54 2.54 8.68 2.42
C PHE A 54 1.53 7.62 1.97
N ASP A 55 1.98 6.49 1.41
CA ASP A 55 1.09 5.38 1.08
C ASP A 55 0.50 4.73 2.34
N THR A 56 1.26 4.65 3.43
CA THR A 56 0.75 4.19 4.73
C THR A 56 -0.28 5.16 5.31
N ILE A 57 -0.07 6.47 5.18
CA ILE A 57 -1.02 7.50 5.62
C ILE A 57 -2.31 7.40 4.81
N HIS A 58 -2.23 7.30 3.48
CA HIS A 58 -3.40 7.12 2.63
C HIS A 58 -4.18 5.85 2.98
N TYR A 59 -3.49 4.73 3.26
CA TYR A 59 -4.16 3.52 3.75
C TYR A 59 -4.90 3.77 5.07
N ASN A 60 -4.28 4.47 6.02
CA ASN A 60 -4.91 4.80 7.31
C ASN A 60 -6.13 5.72 7.15
N GLU A 61 -6.12 6.66 6.19
CA GLU A 61 -7.27 7.49 5.86
C GLU A 61 -8.42 6.65 5.27
N VAL A 62 -8.12 5.71 4.38
CA VAL A 62 -9.10 4.74 3.85
C VAL A 62 -9.70 3.91 4.97
N MET A 63 -8.89 3.39 5.91
CA MET A 63 -9.38 2.65 7.07
C MET A 63 -10.28 3.51 7.96
N GLY A 64 -9.97 4.79 8.14
CA GLY A 64 -10.82 5.75 8.85
C GLY A 64 -12.20 5.87 8.19
N PHE A 65 -12.22 6.12 6.88
CA PHE A 65 -13.46 6.20 6.09
C PHE A 65 -14.29 4.91 6.17
N VAL A 66 -13.66 3.73 6.02
CA VAL A 66 -14.37 2.43 6.08
C VAL A 66 -14.96 2.20 7.46
N ARG A 67 -14.25 2.56 8.54
CA ARG A 67 -14.76 2.42 9.91
C ARG A 67 -15.97 3.31 10.16
N GLU A 68 -15.89 4.59 9.77
CA GLU A 68 -17.02 5.52 9.87
C GLU A 68 -18.23 5.02 9.08
N TRP A 69 -17.99 4.46 7.89
CA TRP A 69 -19.05 3.86 7.08
C TRP A 69 -19.69 2.64 7.78
N ILE A 70 -18.90 1.75 8.39
CA ILE A 70 -19.40 0.58 9.15
C ILE A 70 -20.23 1.00 10.37
N ASP A 71 -19.88 2.09 11.03
CA ASP A 71 -20.67 2.59 12.17
C ASP A 71 -22.11 2.95 11.76
N GLU A 72 -22.33 3.33 10.51
CA GLU A 72 -23.65 3.59 9.92
C GLU A 72 -24.33 2.33 9.31
N HIS A 73 -23.55 1.25 9.12
CA HIS A 73 -23.98 0.01 8.46
C HIS A 73 -23.57 -1.21 9.32
N PRO A 74 -24.27 -1.45 10.44
CA PRO A 74 -23.82 -2.38 11.48
C PRO A 74 -23.84 -3.86 11.06
N ASP A 75 -24.40 -4.18 9.90
CA ASP A 75 -24.37 -5.51 9.25
C ASP A 75 -23.03 -5.79 8.53
N THR A 76 -22.09 -4.85 8.54
CA THR A 76 -20.81 -4.96 7.85
C THR A 76 -19.66 -5.21 8.84
N LEU A 77 -18.71 -6.07 8.44
CA LEU A 77 -17.48 -6.36 9.15
C LEU A 77 -16.26 -5.98 8.30
N LEU A 78 -15.22 -5.49 8.95
CA LEU A 78 -13.91 -5.25 8.35
C LEU A 78 -12.87 -6.17 8.97
N MET A 79 -12.08 -6.81 8.11
CA MET A 79 -10.83 -7.47 8.47
C MET A 79 -9.70 -6.86 7.62
N SER A 80 -8.60 -6.49 8.25
CA SER A 80 -7.42 -5.92 7.61
C SER A 80 -6.18 -6.67 8.04
N ALA A 81 -5.39 -7.10 7.05
CA ALA A 81 -4.09 -7.74 7.24
C ALA A 81 -3.16 -7.28 6.10
N ALA A 82 -1.88 -7.17 6.39
CA ALA A 82 -0.86 -7.19 5.35
C ALA A 82 -0.61 -8.65 4.91
N ASP A 83 -0.18 -8.84 3.67
CA ASP A 83 0.29 -10.12 3.16
C ASP A 83 1.71 -10.44 3.64
N HIS A 84 2.57 -9.41 3.78
CA HIS A 84 3.89 -9.49 4.40
C HIS A 84 4.44 -8.09 4.79
N GLU A 85 5.58 -8.06 5.49
CA GLU A 85 6.39 -6.84 5.63
C GLU A 85 7.40 -6.75 4.48
N CYS A 86 7.75 -5.52 4.07
CA CYS A 86 8.73 -5.26 3.03
C CYS A 86 9.75 -4.17 3.42
N GLY A 87 11.03 -4.43 3.14
CA GLY A 87 12.15 -3.51 3.37
C GLY A 87 12.87 -3.70 4.73
N GLY A 88 12.22 -4.35 5.70
CA GLY A 88 12.77 -4.51 7.05
C GLY A 88 13.02 -3.16 7.72
N LEU A 89 11.97 -2.33 7.75
CA LEU A 89 11.98 -0.94 8.20
C LEU A 89 12.28 -0.82 9.71
N THR A 90 13.16 0.11 10.08
CA THR A 90 13.38 0.50 11.49
C THR A 90 13.56 2.00 11.66
N LEU A 91 13.15 2.52 12.81
CA LEU A 91 13.00 3.96 13.09
C LEU A 91 13.95 4.48 14.19
N ASN A 92 15.17 3.94 14.25
CA ASN A 92 16.16 4.39 15.24
C ASN A 92 16.64 5.81 14.93
N GLY A 93 16.38 6.75 15.83
CA GLY A 93 16.70 8.17 15.63
C GLY A 93 15.70 8.91 14.73
N PHE A 94 14.47 8.39 14.60
CA PHE A 94 13.47 8.93 13.68
C PHE A 94 13.15 10.42 13.92
N ASN A 95 13.18 11.17 12.83
CA ASN A 95 12.79 12.57 12.73
C ASN A 95 11.89 12.73 11.49
N PRO A 96 10.60 13.07 11.65
CA PRO A 96 9.68 13.17 10.52
C PRO A 96 9.83 14.47 9.72
N LEU A 97 10.52 15.48 10.25
CA LEU A 97 10.59 16.82 9.62
C LEU A 97 11.18 16.83 8.20
N PRO A 98 12.21 16.02 7.85
CA PRO A 98 12.70 15.94 6.48
C PRO A 98 11.67 15.39 5.49
N LEU A 99 10.80 14.48 5.94
CA LEU A 99 9.76 13.87 5.09
C LEU A 99 8.61 14.83 4.80
N ALA A 100 8.34 15.78 5.70
CA ALA A 100 7.23 16.74 5.59
C ALA A 100 7.33 17.70 4.39
N LYS A 101 8.50 17.79 3.74
CA LYS A 101 8.75 18.66 2.58
C LYS A 101 8.76 17.91 1.25
N VAL A 102 8.58 16.60 1.28
CA VAL A 102 8.59 15.78 0.07
C VAL A 102 7.24 15.91 -0.61
N ASN A 103 7.26 16.09 -1.92
CA ASN A 103 6.08 16.30 -2.76
C ASN A 103 5.96 15.26 -3.88
N ALA A 104 6.95 14.36 -4.02
CA ALA A 104 7.00 13.32 -5.04
C ALA A 104 7.74 12.07 -4.54
N SER A 105 7.39 10.90 -5.06
CA SER A 105 8.16 9.67 -4.87
C SER A 105 9.41 9.64 -5.76
N THR A 106 10.38 8.82 -5.41
CA THR A 106 11.54 8.56 -6.27
C THR A 106 11.13 8.00 -7.62
N GLU A 107 10.15 7.09 -7.68
CA GLU A 107 9.62 6.53 -8.93
C GLU A 107 9.15 7.63 -9.89
N TYR A 108 8.27 8.53 -9.43
CA TYR A 108 7.78 9.63 -10.25
C TYR A 108 8.91 10.59 -10.69
N LEU A 109 9.85 10.86 -9.79
CA LEU A 109 11.00 11.71 -10.11
C LEU A 109 11.96 11.06 -11.11
N MET A 110 12.06 9.74 -11.13
CA MET A 110 12.87 9.03 -12.13
C MET A 110 12.24 9.12 -13.52
N ASP A 111 10.91 9.06 -13.64
CA ASP A 111 10.25 9.31 -14.93
C ASP A 111 10.60 10.71 -15.49
N ILE A 112 10.62 11.72 -14.61
CA ILE A 112 11.01 13.09 -14.99
C ILE A 112 12.51 13.16 -15.35
N TRP A 113 13.36 12.52 -14.55
CA TRP A 113 14.81 12.47 -14.77
C TRP A 113 15.19 11.80 -16.09
N ASP A 114 14.56 10.67 -16.40
CA ASP A 114 14.84 9.89 -17.61
C ASP A 114 14.29 10.56 -18.88
N ALA A 115 13.21 11.35 -18.75
CA ALA A 115 12.68 12.16 -19.84
C ALA A 115 13.53 13.41 -20.15
N TYR A 116 14.46 13.79 -19.27
CA TYR A 116 15.27 15.01 -19.45
C TYR A 116 16.33 14.83 -20.56
N THR A 117 16.24 15.66 -21.60
CA THR A 117 17.13 15.64 -22.77
C THR A 117 18.17 16.77 -22.80
N GLY A 118 18.16 17.66 -21.80
CA GLY A 118 19.12 18.75 -21.72
C GLY A 118 20.53 18.29 -21.34
N SER A 119 21.53 19.14 -21.62
CA SER A 119 22.94 18.80 -21.38
C SER A 119 23.40 19.00 -19.93
N ASP A 120 22.70 19.83 -19.15
CA ASP A 120 23.11 20.18 -17.78
C ASP A 120 22.31 19.38 -16.74
N LYS A 121 22.69 18.11 -16.60
CA LYS A 121 22.08 17.20 -15.61
C LYS A 121 22.26 17.67 -14.17
N LYS A 122 23.36 18.37 -13.85
CA LYS A 122 23.60 18.89 -12.49
C LYS A 122 22.60 20.00 -12.16
N ALA A 123 22.44 20.97 -13.07
CA ALA A 123 21.46 22.04 -12.88
C ALA A 123 20.04 21.49 -12.78
N PHE A 124 19.69 20.49 -13.61
CA PHE A 124 18.38 19.85 -13.56
C PHE A 124 18.14 19.08 -12.24
N LEU A 125 19.12 18.31 -11.78
CA LEU A 125 19.03 17.60 -10.48
C LEU A 125 18.78 18.59 -9.34
N VAL A 126 19.57 19.67 -9.26
CA VAL A 126 19.50 20.65 -8.17
C VAL A 126 18.26 21.54 -8.26
N GLY A 127 17.84 21.91 -9.48
CA GLY A 127 16.74 22.85 -9.70
C GLY A 127 15.36 22.22 -9.65
N GLU A 128 15.22 20.97 -10.12
CA GLU A 128 13.91 20.36 -10.36
C GLU A 128 13.68 19.10 -9.52
N ILE A 129 14.67 18.21 -9.41
CA ILE A 129 14.48 16.91 -8.75
C ILE A 129 14.62 17.01 -7.22
N LEU A 130 15.74 17.57 -6.74
CA LEU A 130 16.02 17.62 -5.30
C LEU A 130 15.00 18.44 -4.50
N PRO A 131 14.48 19.57 -4.98
CA PRO A 131 13.47 20.31 -4.25
C PRO A 131 12.18 19.51 -4.03
N GLU A 132 11.71 18.80 -5.05
CA GLU A 132 10.50 17.98 -4.98
C GLU A 132 10.65 16.79 -4.03
N TYR A 133 11.86 16.26 -3.89
CA TYR A 133 12.16 15.19 -2.92
C TYR A 133 12.56 15.69 -1.52
N GLY A 134 12.31 16.97 -1.20
CA GLY A 134 12.64 17.54 0.12
C GLY A 134 14.14 17.74 0.39
N LEU A 135 14.98 17.65 -0.66
CA LEU A 135 16.44 17.74 -0.61
C LEU A 135 16.99 19.07 -1.20
N ALA A 136 16.18 20.13 -1.25
CA ALA A 136 16.53 21.45 -1.82
C ALA A 136 17.85 22.06 -1.31
N HIS A 137 18.32 21.65 -0.13
CA HIS A 137 19.56 22.13 0.49
C HIS A 137 20.66 21.06 0.53
N ALA A 138 20.67 20.13 -0.42
CA ALA A 138 21.80 19.21 -0.60
C ALA A 138 23.09 20.00 -0.86
N THR A 139 24.15 19.60 -0.18
CA THR A 139 25.51 20.11 -0.34
C THR A 139 26.08 19.69 -1.69
N ASP A 140 27.08 20.41 -2.18
CA ASP A 140 27.78 20.02 -3.42
C ASP A 140 28.36 18.60 -3.34
N ALA A 141 28.80 18.16 -2.16
CA ALA A 141 29.30 16.81 -1.96
C ALA A 141 28.19 15.76 -2.17
N GLU A 142 27.02 15.95 -1.56
CA GLU A 142 25.85 15.07 -1.75
C GLU A 142 25.38 15.07 -3.21
N VAL A 143 25.33 16.25 -3.86
CA VAL A 143 24.97 16.36 -5.29
C VAL A 143 25.94 15.59 -6.16
N ASN A 144 27.24 15.67 -5.89
CA ASN A 144 28.25 14.92 -6.65
C ASN A 144 28.12 13.41 -6.42
N THR A 145 27.81 12.97 -5.20
CA THR A 145 27.52 11.56 -4.90
C THR A 145 26.31 11.05 -5.70
N LEU A 146 25.21 11.82 -5.69
CA LEU A 146 24.00 11.49 -6.44
C LEU A 146 24.25 11.37 -7.95
N LEU A 147 25.02 12.29 -8.53
CA LEU A 147 25.36 12.25 -9.96
C LEU A 147 26.29 11.09 -10.35
N ALA A 148 27.09 10.60 -9.40
CA ALA A 148 28.00 9.48 -9.60
C ALA A 148 27.35 8.12 -9.28
N ALA A 149 26.14 8.10 -8.73
CA ALA A 149 25.46 6.88 -8.30
C ALA A 149 25.06 5.99 -9.49
N GLY A 150 25.18 4.67 -9.31
CA GLY A 150 24.66 3.69 -10.28
C GLY A 150 23.13 3.63 -10.33
N SER A 151 22.47 4.08 -9.25
CA SER A 151 21.01 4.24 -9.14
C SER A 151 20.72 5.55 -8.41
N LEU A 152 20.18 6.53 -9.14
CA LEU A 152 19.82 7.82 -8.56
C LEU A 152 18.66 7.69 -7.56
N SER A 153 17.65 6.87 -7.88
CA SER A 153 16.49 6.64 -6.99
C SER A 153 16.91 6.08 -5.64
N SER A 154 17.76 5.05 -5.64
CA SER A 154 18.25 4.42 -4.41
C SER A 154 19.05 5.41 -3.56
N GLU A 155 19.90 6.24 -4.18
CA GLU A 155 20.72 7.19 -3.45
C GLU A 155 19.92 8.40 -2.94
N LEU A 156 18.88 8.83 -3.66
CA LEU A 156 17.90 9.80 -3.16
C LEU A 156 17.19 9.26 -1.90
N GLY A 157 16.67 8.03 -1.98
CA GLY A 157 16.03 7.35 -0.86
C GLY A 157 16.94 7.24 0.35
N ASN A 158 18.18 6.78 0.16
CA ASN A 158 19.19 6.68 1.21
C ASN A 158 19.51 8.02 1.87
N LEU A 159 19.70 9.07 1.06
CA LEU A 159 20.02 10.40 1.57
C LEU A 159 18.87 10.94 2.43
N LEU A 160 17.63 10.84 1.95
CA LEU A 160 16.46 11.27 2.72
C LEU A 160 16.26 10.41 3.98
N ALA A 161 16.43 9.08 3.87
CA ALA A 161 16.31 8.15 4.98
C ALA A 161 17.33 8.48 6.10
N SER A 162 18.57 8.79 5.73
CA SER A 162 19.61 9.21 6.69
C SER A 162 19.24 10.49 7.45
N ARG A 163 18.61 11.46 6.77
CA ARG A 163 18.14 12.72 7.40
C ARG A 163 16.95 12.47 8.33
N ALA A 164 16.09 11.52 7.97
CA ALA A 164 14.88 11.18 8.68
C ALA A 164 15.07 10.12 9.78
N GLY A 165 16.25 9.52 9.93
CA GLY A 165 16.46 8.41 10.87
C GLY A 165 15.64 7.16 10.52
N VAL A 166 15.40 6.94 9.22
CA VAL A 166 14.76 5.75 8.67
C VAL A 166 15.85 4.79 8.19
N ASN A 167 15.73 3.51 8.53
CA ASN A 167 16.71 2.50 8.14
C ASN A 167 16.00 1.28 7.56
N TRP A 168 16.66 0.65 6.59
CA TRP A 168 16.17 -0.52 5.88
C TRP A 168 17.22 -1.63 5.97
N SER A 169 16.79 -2.89 6.02
CA SER A 169 17.69 -4.04 6.12
C SER A 169 17.75 -4.88 4.84
N THR A 170 16.78 -4.68 3.94
CA THR A 170 16.66 -5.39 2.67
C THR A 170 15.90 -4.53 1.67
N GLY A 171 15.89 -4.91 0.40
CA GLY A 171 14.95 -4.39 -0.62
C GLY A 171 13.92 -5.46 -0.99
N GLY A 172 13.61 -6.37 -0.07
CA GLY A 172 12.69 -7.50 -0.27
C GLY A 172 11.81 -7.72 0.95
N HIS A 173 11.00 -8.77 0.92
CA HIS A 173 10.08 -9.06 2.01
C HIS A 173 10.81 -9.58 3.25
N THR A 174 10.23 -9.37 4.43
CA THR A 174 10.68 -10.00 5.67
C THR A 174 9.59 -10.87 6.29
N ALA A 175 10.01 -11.79 7.16
CA ALA A 175 9.14 -12.76 7.82
C ALA A 175 8.58 -12.24 9.15
N SER A 176 8.43 -10.92 9.31
CA SER A 176 7.77 -10.37 10.49
C SER A 176 6.31 -10.82 10.51
N ASP A 177 5.83 -11.22 11.68
CA ASP A 177 4.40 -11.37 11.89
C ASP A 177 3.72 -10.01 11.65
N ILE A 178 2.58 -10.04 10.95
CA ILE A 178 1.80 -8.85 10.61
C ILE A 178 0.65 -8.69 11.61
N THR A 179 0.23 -7.45 11.84
CA THR A 179 -0.90 -7.19 12.74
C THR A 179 -2.21 -7.44 11.99
N LEU A 180 -3.04 -8.31 12.57
CA LEU A 180 -4.40 -8.55 12.12
C LEU A 180 -5.36 -7.59 12.84
N TYR A 181 -6.17 -6.86 12.06
CA TYR A 181 -7.18 -5.93 12.57
C TYR A 181 -8.57 -6.43 12.21
N GLY A 182 -9.50 -6.32 13.17
CA GLY A 182 -10.93 -6.58 12.98
C GLY A 182 -11.76 -5.40 13.49
N TYR A 183 -12.82 -5.04 12.76
CA TYR A 183 -13.74 -3.96 13.14
C TYR A 183 -15.18 -4.30 12.76
N GLY A 184 -16.11 -3.84 13.59
CA GLY A 184 -17.56 -3.96 13.40
C GLY A 184 -18.28 -3.06 14.40
N ALA A 185 -19.50 -2.65 14.09
CA ALA A 185 -20.30 -1.82 14.99
C ALA A 185 -21.04 -2.68 16.04
N GLY A 186 -21.22 -2.15 17.25
CA GLY A 186 -22.01 -2.80 18.30
C GLY A 186 -21.55 -4.22 18.67
N GLU A 187 -22.48 -5.17 18.73
CA GLU A 187 -22.19 -6.57 19.09
C GLU A 187 -21.24 -7.27 18.11
N ASN A 188 -21.30 -6.89 16.83
CA ASN A 188 -20.40 -7.41 15.79
C ASN A 188 -18.94 -7.04 16.07
N GLY A 189 -18.69 -5.85 16.62
CA GLY A 189 -17.36 -5.43 17.07
C GLY A 189 -16.83 -6.25 18.25
N ILE A 190 -17.70 -6.67 19.16
CA ILE A 190 -17.34 -7.55 20.29
C ILE A 190 -17.04 -8.95 19.78
N ALA A 191 -17.88 -9.47 18.88
CA ALA A 191 -17.74 -10.79 18.28
C ALA A 191 -16.43 -10.93 17.49
N ILE A 192 -16.18 -10.02 16.54
CA ILE A 192 -14.97 -10.08 15.70
C ILE A 192 -13.68 -9.94 16.52
N LYS A 193 -13.69 -9.12 17.58
CA LYS A 193 -12.57 -8.99 18.50
C LYS A 193 -12.32 -10.29 19.28
N GLY A 194 -13.38 -10.98 19.69
CA GLY A 194 -13.28 -12.27 20.36
C GLY A 194 -12.80 -13.38 19.42
N ASP A 195 -13.36 -13.42 18.21
CA ASP A 195 -13.00 -14.38 17.18
C ASP A 195 -11.53 -14.23 16.76
N MET A 196 -11.07 -13.00 16.48
CA MET A 196 -9.75 -12.74 15.90
C MET A 196 -8.65 -12.47 16.94
N ALA A 197 -8.92 -12.72 18.23
CA ALA A 197 -7.89 -12.57 19.26
C ALA A 197 -6.80 -13.65 19.11
N GLY A 198 -5.55 -13.26 19.35
CA GLY A 198 -4.40 -14.16 19.33
C GLY A 198 -3.66 -14.18 18.00
N ASN A 199 -2.94 -15.28 17.74
CA ASN A 199 -2.14 -15.44 16.53
C ASN A 199 -2.91 -16.31 15.52
N TRP A 200 -2.87 -15.89 14.26
CA TRP A 200 -3.59 -16.52 13.15
C TRP A 200 -2.61 -16.78 12.02
N ASP A 201 -2.70 -17.95 11.41
CA ASP A 201 -2.04 -18.23 10.15
C ASP A 201 -2.86 -17.66 8.99
N ASN A 202 -2.20 -17.18 7.93
CA ASN A 202 -2.91 -16.56 6.80
C ASN A 202 -3.87 -17.53 6.09
N THR A 203 -3.66 -18.86 6.20
CA THR A 203 -4.57 -19.87 5.63
C THR A 203 -5.87 -20.02 6.42
N GLU A 204 -5.96 -19.42 7.61
CA GLU A 204 -7.16 -19.44 8.45
C GLU A 204 -8.10 -18.28 8.13
N LEU A 205 -7.59 -17.16 7.59
CA LEU A 205 -8.40 -15.98 7.27
C LEU A 205 -9.48 -16.26 6.21
N PRO A 206 -9.22 -16.98 5.10
CA PRO A 206 -10.27 -17.33 4.15
C PRO A 206 -11.37 -18.19 4.77
N LYS A 207 -11.03 -19.09 5.70
CA LYS A 207 -12.01 -19.94 6.40
C LYS A 207 -12.89 -19.10 7.33
N TYR A 208 -12.33 -18.06 7.95
CA TYR A 208 -13.12 -17.10 8.71
C TYR A 208 -14.10 -16.34 7.81
N ILE A 209 -13.64 -15.85 6.65
CA ILE A 209 -14.49 -15.18 5.66
C ILE A 209 -15.62 -16.12 5.18
N GLU A 210 -15.31 -17.38 4.86
CA GLU A 210 -16.31 -18.39 4.48
C GLU A 210 -17.40 -18.55 5.55
N LYS A 211 -17.01 -18.67 6.82
CA LYS A 211 -17.94 -18.76 7.94
C LYS A 211 -18.82 -17.53 8.05
N VAL A 212 -18.26 -16.33 7.92
CA VAL A 212 -18.99 -15.06 8.01
C VAL A 212 -19.99 -14.90 6.85
N LEU A 213 -19.58 -15.25 5.63
CA LEU A 213 -20.42 -15.13 4.43
C LEU A 213 -21.39 -16.30 4.26
N GLY A 214 -21.23 -17.40 5.00
CA GLY A 214 -22.05 -18.60 4.85
C GLY A 214 -21.82 -19.33 3.51
N VAL A 215 -20.62 -19.26 2.95
CA VAL A 215 -20.27 -19.87 1.65
C VAL A 215 -19.35 -21.08 1.81
N ASP A 216 -19.41 -22.02 0.87
CA ASP A 216 -18.51 -23.19 0.80
C ASP A 216 -17.59 -23.08 -0.44
N MET A 217 -16.38 -22.56 -0.22
CA MET A 217 -15.39 -22.43 -1.30
C MET A 217 -14.85 -23.77 -1.78
N GLY A 218 -14.92 -24.82 -0.95
CA GLY A 218 -14.57 -26.18 -1.36
C GLY A 218 -15.51 -26.68 -2.44
N GLN A 219 -16.81 -26.48 -2.26
CA GLN A 219 -17.84 -26.78 -3.25
C GLN A 219 -17.65 -25.94 -4.52
N VAL A 220 -17.41 -24.63 -4.39
CA VAL A 220 -17.14 -23.75 -5.54
C VAL A 220 -15.89 -24.20 -6.31
N THR A 221 -14.82 -24.54 -5.60
CA THR A 221 -13.58 -25.05 -6.21
C THR A 221 -13.81 -26.35 -6.96
N ALA A 222 -14.62 -27.27 -6.41
CA ALA A 222 -14.98 -28.52 -7.08
C ALA A 222 -15.78 -28.26 -8.38
N LEU A 223 -16.74 -27.34 -8.34
CA LEU A 223 -17.51 -26.92 -9.52
C LEU A 223 -16.62 -26.30 -10.59
N LEU A 224 -15.72 -25.39 -10.21
CA LEU A 224 -14.78 -24.74 -11.12
C LEU A 224 -13.85 -25.76 -11.79
N ARG A 225 -13.32 -26.72 -11.02
CA ARG A 225 -12.45 -27.79 -11.58
C ARG A 225 -13.20 -28.73 -12.50
N ALA A 226 -14.46 -29.05 -12.19
CA ALA A 226 -15.30 -29.90 -13.04
C ALA A 226 -15.56 -29.27 -14.42
N ASN A 227 -15.57 -27.93 -14.49
CA ASN A 227 -15.71 -27.17 -15.74
C ASN A 227 -14.38 -26.92 -16.47
N GLY A 228 -13.30 -27.58 -16.05
CA GLY A 228 -11.96 -27.45 -16.62
C GLY A 228 -11.16 -26.31 -15.98
N THR A 229 -9.84 -26.42 -16.07
CA THR A 229 -8.88 -25.50 -15.45
C THR A 229 -8.03 -24.72 -16.46
N GLU A 230 -8.40 -24.74 -17.73
CA GLU A 230 -7.65 -24.05 -18.80
C GLU A 230 -7.57 -22.54 -18.63
N TRP A 231 -8.56 -21.96 -17.94
CA TRP A 231 -8.61 -20.54 -17.57
C TRP A 231 -7.63 -20.18 -16.43
N VAL A 232 -7.11 -21.17 -15.70
CA VAL A 232 -6.09 -20.94 -14.67
C VAL A 232 -4.74 -20.85 -15.35
N GLY A 233 -4.13 -19.66 -15.31
CA GLY A 233 -2.77 -19.46 -15.80
C GLY A 233 -1.80 -20.46 -15.18
N LYS A 234 -1.06 -21.20 -16.01
CA LYS A 234 -0.03 -22.14 -15.54
C LYS A 234 1.22 -21.36 -15.17
N ARG A 235 1.68 -21.50 -13.92
CA ARG A 235 2.95 -20.91 -13.49
C ARG A 235 4.10 -21.63 -14.19
N ASP A 236 4.84 -20.92 -15.00
CA ASP A 236 6.07 -21.43 -15.62
C ASP A 236 7.21 -21.42 -14.58
N LEU A 237 7.54 -22.60 -14.07
CA LEU A 237 8.61 -22.79 -13.07
C LEU A 237 10.02 -22.74 -13.68
N SER A 238 10.15 -22.63 -15.00
CA SER A 238 11.45 -22.54 -15.69
C SER A 238 12.00 -21.10 -15.75
N ARG A 239 11.14 -20.09 -15.58
CA ARG A 239 11.56 -18.71 -15.35
C ARG A 239 12.02 -18.55 -13.90
N ARG A 240 13.30 -18.89 -13.64
CA ARG A 240 14.04 -18.23 -12.56
C ARG A 240 14.31 -16.81 -13.05
N SER A 241 13.49 -15.85 -12.65
CA SER A 241 13.88 -14.46 -12.80
C SER A 241 14.89 -14.17 -11.69
N ASP A 242 16.13 -13.87 -12.06
CA ASP A 242 17.09 -13.16 -11.19
C ASP A 242 16.64 -11.71 -10.93
N GLU A 243 15.43 -11.36 -11.36
CA GLU A 243 14.69 -10.13 -11.11
C GLU A 243 13.36 -10.50 -10.43
N HIS A 244 13.28 -10.35 -9.11
CA HIS A 244 12.00 -10.23 -8.41
C HIS A 244 11.43 -8.84 -8.73
N ILE A 245 10.90 -8.67 -9.95
CA ILE A 245 10.06 -7.53 -10.29
C ILE A 245 8.62 -8.01 -10.11
N HIS A 246 7.98 -7.63 -9.00
CA HIS A 246 6.53 -7.62 -8.89
C HIS A 246 5.98 -6.58 -9.88
N GLY A 247 5.89 -6.97 -11.15
CA GLY A 247 5.28 -6.15 -12.19
C GLY A 247 3.77 -6.23 -12.07
N HIS A 248 3.16 -5.25 -11.40
CA HIS A 248 1.73 -5.01 -11.53
C HIS A 248 1.48 -4.39 -12.92
N GLY A 249 1.01 -5.20 -13.86
CA GLY A 249 0.62 -4.71 -15.17
C GLY A 249 -0.60 -3.80 -15.06
N HIS A 250 -0.41 -2.50 -15.24
CA HIS A 250 -1.52 -1.56 -15.38
C HIS A 250 -1.97 -1.53 -16.85
N SER A 251 -3.16 -2.07 -17.14
CA SER A 251 -3.93 -1.63 -18.30
C SER A 251 -4.65 -0.33 -17.92
N LEU A 252 -4.28 0.77 -18.57
CA LEU A 252 -5.03 2.03 -18.57
C LEU A 252 -6.47 1.82 -19.06
#